data_AF-A0A7X1AUD4-F1
#
_entry.id   AF-A0A7X1AUD4-F1
#
_cell.length_a   1.000
_cell.length_b   1.000
_cell.length_c   1.000
_cell.angle_alpha   90.00
_cell.angle_beta   90.00
_cell.angle_gamma   90.00
#
_symmetry.space_group_name_H-M   'P 1'
#
loop_
_entity.id
_entity.type
_entity.pdbx_description
1 polymer ?
#
loop_
_entity_poly.entity_id
_entity_poly.type
_entity_poly.pdbx_seq_one_letter_code
_entity_poly.pdbx_strand_id
1 'polypeptide(L)'
;MPPLDRGCCLSLCDLPDSLAGMRKYQKRLEIVEESDPKRKDELDRKYGRGWFLGSSQAKKELVKELEKSGSEVDWDGVDLKELNESRWEGIVCEELKKRKISEATIISSPKSADWKIEIAKRLRKETTAKNPWIAKRLAMGHPNYVSNLVNG
;
A
#
# COMPACT_ATOMS: atom_id res chain seq x y z
N MET A 1 -35.46 -20.42 22.51
CA MET A 1 -34.11 -19.96 22.15
C MET A 1 -33.30 -21.21 21.85
N PRO A 2 -32.68 -21.35 20.67
CA PRO A 2 -31.82 -22.50 20.43
C PRO A 2 -30.68 -22.52 21.48
N PRO A 3 -30.19 -23.70 21.89
CA PRO A 3 -29.07 -23.80 22.81
C PRO A 3 -27.84 -23.11 22.20
N LEU A 4 -27.10 -22.35 23.02
CA LEU A 4 -25.81 -21.75 22.64
C LEU A 4 -24.73 -22.84 22.60
N ASP A 5 -24.91 -23.81 21.71
CA ASP A 5 -23.91 -24.84 21.45
C ASP A 5 -22.86 -24.34 20.45
N ARG A 6 -21.78 -25.12 20.32
CA ARG A 6 -20.67 -24.81 19.41
C ARG A 6 -21.16 -24.58 17.98
N GLY A 7 -22.07 -25.43 17.50
CA GLY A 7 -22.63 -25.33 16.15
C GLY A 7 -23.40 -24.03 15.94
N CYS A 8 -24.23 -23.65 16.91
CA CYS A 8 -24.98 -22.40 16.90
C CYS A 8 -24.05 -21.18 16.86
N CYS A 9 -23.06 -21.11 17.76
CA CYS A 9 -22.12 -19.99 17.81
C CYS A 9 -21.30 -19.84 16.52
N LEU A 10 -20.86 -20.96 15.93
CA LEU A 10 -20.11 -20.94 14.67
C LEU A 10 -21.00 -20.56 13.49
N SER A 11 -22.24 -21.05 13.44
CA SER A 11 -23.20 -20.73 12.38
C SER A 11 -23.54 -19.24 12.33
N LEU A 12 -23.68 -18.58 13.48
CA LEU A 12 -23.92 -17.13 13.58
C LEU A 12 -22.77 -16.29 13.01
N CYS A 13 -21.59 -16.88 12.85
CA CYS A 13 -20.41 -16.24 12.28
C CYS A 13 -20.09 -16.76 10.86
N ASP A 14 -21.00 -17.50 10.21
CA ASP A 14 -20.78 -18.18 8.93
C ASP A 14 -19.53 -19.09 8.92
N LEU A 15 -19.24 -19.72 10.06
CA LEU A 15 -18.10 -20.61 10.23
C LEU A 15 -18.53 -22.09 10.20
N PRO A 16 -17.76 -22.96 9.54
CA PRO A 16 -18.04 -24.39 9.54
C PRO A 16 -17.79 -24.98 10.94
N ASP A 17 -18.64 -25.93 11.35
CA ASP A 17 -18.53 -26.62 12.64
C ASP A 17 -17.33 -27.58 12.67
N SER A 18 -16.13 -27.00 12.87
CA SER A 18 -14.84 -27.65 12.67
C SER A 18 -13.78 -27.00 13.56
N LEU A 19 -12.66 -27.68 13.77
CA LEU A 19 -11.51 -27.12 14.49
C LEU A 19 -10.98 -25.83 13.84
N ALA A 20 -11.05 -25.73 12.51
CA ALA A 20 -10.68 -24.52 11.78
C ALA A 20 -11.67 -23.38 12.05
N GLY A 21 -12.98 -23.67 12.08
CA GLY A 21 -14.03 -22.73 12.47
C GLY A 21 -13.85 -22.24 13.91
N MET A 22 -13.59 -23.14 14.86
CA MET A 22 -13.32 -22.80 16.25
C MET A 22 -12.12 -21.86 16.41
N ARG A 23 -11.01 -22.11 15.70
CA ARG A 23 -9.84 -21.22 15.72
C ARG A 23 -10.14 -19.82 15.16
N LYS A 24 -10.98 -19.74 14.13
CA LYS A 24 -11.42 -18.44 13.57
C LYS A 24 -12.35 -17.71 14.54
N TYR A 25 -13.24 -18.45 15.20
CA TYR A 25 -14.15 -17.89 16.20
C TYR A 25 -13.40 -17.38 17.43
N GLN A 26 -12.42 -18.14 17.94
CA GLN A 26 -11.55 -17.69 19.03
C GLN A 26 -10.84 -16.38 18.69
N LYS A 27 -10.23 -16.27 17.50
CA LYS A 27 -9.60 -15.02 17.04
C LYS A 27 -10.57 -13.86 16.96
N ARG A 28 -11.82 -14.12 16.54
CA ARG A 28 -12.87 -13.10 16.52
C ARG A 28 -13.22 -12.63 17.93
N LEU A 29 -13.30 -13.55 18.89
CA LEU A 29 -13.53 -13.20 20.30
C LEU A 29 -12.37 -12.36 20.86
N GLU A 30 -11.12 -12.69 20.55
CA GLU A 30 -9.95 -11.89 20.95
C GLU A 30 -10.06 -10.42 20.49
N ILE A 31 -10.58 -10.16 19.29
CA ILE A 31 -10.79 -8.80 18.77
C ILE A 31 -11.96 -8.09 19.47
N VAL A 32 -13.05 -8.82 19.76
CA VAL A 32 -14.26 -8.27 20.38
C VAL A 32 -14.05 -8.00 21.87
N GLU A 33 -13.28 -8.84 22.55
CA GLU A 33 -12.95 -8.74 23.98
C GLU A 33 -11.87 -7.67 24.26
N GLU A 34 -11.06 -7.32 23.27
CA GLU A 34 -10.03 -6.30 23.42
C GLU A 34 -10.66 -4.92 23.71
N SER A 35 -10.41 -4.45 24.93
CA SER A 35 -10.97 -3.21 25.48
C SER A 35 -10.05 -2.01 25.25
N ASP A 36 -8.76 -2.24 25.00
CA ASP A 36 -7.82 -1.18 24.66
C ASP A 36 -8.01 -0.74 23.19
N PRO A 37 -8.39 0.53 22.93
CA PRO A 37 -8.59 1.04 21.57
C PRO A 37 -7.36 0.88 20.67
N LYS A 38 -6.14 0.96 21.21
CA LYS A 38 -4.90 0.85 20.41
C LYS A 38 -4.66 -0.60 19.96
N ARG A 39 -4.82 -1.55 20.88
CA ARG A 39 -4.67 -2.98 20.56
C ARG A 39 -5.75 -3.48 19.62
N LYS A 40 -6.97 -2.97 19.79
CA LYS A 40 -8.06 -3.25 18.87
C LYS A 40 -7.76 -2.78 17.46
N ASP A 41 -7.28 -1.54 17.28
CA ASP A 41 -6.84 -1.03 15.97
C ASP A 41 -5.68 -1.84 15.38
N GLU A 42 -4.71 -2.28 16.20
CA GLU A 42 -3.63 -3.17 15.76
C GLU A 42 -4.15 -4.53 15.28
N LEU A 43 -5.09 -5.14 16.01
CA LEU A 43 -5.70 -6.42 15.64
C LEU A 43 -6.58 -6.29 14.40
N ASP A 44 -7.39 -5.22 14.32
CA ASP A 44 -8.23 -4.90 13.17
C ASP A 44 -7.38 -4.67 11.91
N ARG A 45 -6.27 -3.95 12.00
CA ARG A 45 -5.29 -3.84 10.91
C ARG A 45 -4.67 -5.19 10.57
N LYS A 46 -4.32 -5.99 11.58
CA LYS A 46 -3.66 -7.29 11.35
C LYS A 46 -4.56 -8.25 10.57
N TYR A 47 -5.86 -8.29 10.91
CA TYR A 47 -6.84 -9.25 10.40
C TYR A 47 -7.75 -8.70 9.28
N GLY A 48 -7.88 -7.38 9.13
CA GLY A 48 -8.63 -6.70 8.06
C GLY A 48 -7.83 -6.44 6.79
N ARG A 49 -6.54 -6.78 6.75
CA ARG A 49 -5.69 -6.59 5.55
C ARG A 49 -6.21 -7.37 4.34
N GLY A 50 -6.25 -6.70 3.20
CA GLY A 50 -6.54 -7.30 1.89
C GLY A 50 -8.02 -7.55 1.60
N TRP A 51 -8.94 -7.19 2.48
CA TRP A 51 -10.38 -7.34 2.26
C TRP A 51 -11.01 -5.98 1.94
N PHE A 52 -11.52 -5.83 0.72
CA PHE A 52 -12.33 -4.68 0.31
C PHE A 52 -13.77 -5.14 0.12
N LEU A 53 -14.67 -4.62 0.94
CA LEU A 53 -16.10 -4.92 0.83
C LEU A 53 -16.72 -3.96 -0.21
N GLY A 54 -16.68 -4.34 -1.48
CA GLY A 54 -17.26 -3.55 -2.57
C GLY A 54 -16.86 -4.06 -3.95
N SER A 55 -17.47 -3.51 -5.00
CA SER A 55 -17.11 -3.85 -6.37
C SER A 55 -15.72 -3.30 -6.73
N SER A 56 -15.02 -3.93 -7.68
CA SER A 56 -13.72 -3.43 -8.16
C SER A 56 -13.80 -1.99 -8.71
N GLN A 57 -14.97 -1.56 -9.18
CA GLN A 57 -15.22 -0.20 -9.65
C GLN A 57 -15.33 0.79 -8.49
N ALA A 58 -16.05 0.43 -7.42
CA ALA A 58 -16.10 1.21 -6.19
C ALA A 58 -14.71 1.35 -5.55
N LYS A 59 -13.87 0.31 -5.61
CA LYS A 59 -12.46 0.37 -5.18
C LYS A 59 -11.68 1.44 -5.96
N LYS A 60 -11.82 1.48 -7.29
CA LYS A 60 -11.13 2.46 -8.14
C LYS A 60 -11.60 3.89 -7.90
N GLU A 61 -12.90 4.09 -7.67
CA GLU A 61 -13.47 5.40 -7.37
C GLU A 61 -13.01 5.92 -6.02
N LEU A 62 -13.05 5.07 -4.99
CA LEU A 62 -12.54 5.40 -3.65
C LEU A 62 -11.06 5.77 -3.70
N VAL A 63 -10.26 5.03 -4.47
CA VAL A 63 -8.84 5.36 -4.65
C VAL A 63 -8.65 6.72 -5.33
N LYS A 64 -9.41 7.03 -6.38
CA LYS A 64 -9.35 8.36 -7.03
C LYS A 64 -9.75 9.49 -6.10
N GLU A 65 -10.72 9.26 -5.21
CA GLU A 65 -11.15 10.25 -4.22
C GLU A 65 -10.07 10.50 -3.17
N LEU A 66 -9.42 9.42 -2.70
CA LEU A 66 -8.31 9.48 -1.75
C LEU A 66 -7.04 10.11 -2.35
N GLU A 67 -6.78 9.88 -3.64
CA GLU A 67 -5.70 10.56 -4.37
C GLU A 67 -5.92 12.08 -4.42
N LYS A 68 -7.17 12.53 -4.56
CA LYS A 68 -7.53 13.95 -4.56
C LYS A 68 -7.46 14.58 -3.16
N SER A 69 -7.73 13.83 -2.10
CA SER A 69 -7.65 14.34 -0.74
C SER A 69 -6.23 14.50 -0.21
N GLY A 70 -5.20 14.11 -1.00
CA GLY A 70 -3.79 14.33 -0.66
C GLY A 70 -3.32 13.55 0.58
N SER A 71 -4.12 12.58 1.03
CA SER A 71 -3.79 11.77 2.20
C SER A 71 -2.62 10.84 1.88
N GLU A 72 -1.52 11.00 2.61
CA GLU A 72 -0.29 10.22 2.52
C GLU A 72 -0.49 8.81 3.12
N VAL A 73 -1.51 8.10 2.62
CA VAL A 73 -1.88 6.77 3.13
C VAL A 73 -0.99 5.73 2.44
N ASP A 74 -0.24 4.98 3.26
CA ASP A 74 0.52 3.82 2.80
C ASP A 74 -0.44 2.62 2.69
N TRP A 75 -0.83 2.29 1.46
CA TRP A 75 -1.75 1.20 1.17
C TRP A 75 -1.02 -0.14 1.01
N ASP A 76 -1.28 -1.10 1.90
CA ASP A 76 -0.64 -2.42 1.88
C ASP A 76 -1.54 -3.48 1.20
N GLY A 77 -1.09 -4.06 0.08
CA GLY A 77 -1.79 -5.10 -0.71
C GLY A 77 -1.30 -5.23 -2.17
N VAL A 78 -1.50 -6.39 -2.81
CA VAL A 78 -1.01 -6.68 -4.18
C VAL A 78 -1.65 -5.76 -5.24
N ASP A 79 -2.98 -5.62 -5.23
CA ASP A 79 -3.71 -4.70 -6.12
C ASP A 79 -3.38 -3.21 -5.88
N LEU A 80 -2.91 -2.87 -4.69
CA LEU A 80 -2.62 -1.48 -4.28
C LEU A 80 -1.17 -1.09 -4.54
N LYS A 81 -0.27 -2.07 -4.64
CA LYS A 81 1.10 -1.87 -5.12
C LYS A 81 1.11 -1.37 -6.56
N GLU A 82 0.29 -1.96 -7.44
CA GLU A 82 0.15 -1.49 -8.82
C GLU A 82 -0.39 -0.05 -8.90
N LEU A 83 -1.31 0.31 -8.01
CA LEU A 83 -1.85 1.67 -7.88
C LEU A 83 -0.79 2.68 -7.42
N ASN A 84 -0.05 2.34 -6.36
CA ASN A 84 1.06 3.16 -5.88
C ASN A 84 2.13 3.33 -6.96
N GLU A 85 2.51 2.25 -7.66
CA GLU A 85 3.46 2.31 -8.77
C GLU A 85 2.94 3.20 -9.90
N SER A 86 1.64 3.13 -10.25
CA SER A 86 1.04 4.00 -11.25
C SER A 86 1.07 5.48 -10.85
N ARG A 87 0.83 5.78 -9.57
CA ARG A 87 0.94 7.14 -9.03
C ARG A 87 2.39 7.65 -9.09
N TRP A 88 3.36 6.84 -8.70
CA TRP A 88 4.79 7.20 -8.78
C TRP A 88 5.22 7.44 -10.23
N GLU A 89 4.76 6.57 -11.15
CA GLU A 89 5.00 6.69 -12.58
C GLU A 89 4.42 7.99 -13.16
N GLY A 90 3.23 8.39 -12.70
CA GLY A 90 2.61 9.66 -13.08
C GLY A 90 3.48 10.87 -12.75
N ILE A 91 4.06 10.92 -11.55
CA ILE A 91 4.96 12.00 -11.11
C ILE A 91 6.23 12.02 -11.96
N VAL A 92 6.83 10.86 -12.23
CA VAL A 92 8.02 10.76 -13.09
C VAL A 92 7.71 11.27 -14.49
N CYS A 93 6.61 10.82 -15.10
CA CYS A 93 6.17 11.27 -16.41
C CYS A 93 5.92 12.79 -16.47
N GLU A 94 5.31 13.35 -15.43
CA GLU A 94 5.06 14.79 -15.33
C GLU A 94 6.37 15.58 -15.29
N GLU A 95 7.33 15.16 -14.47
CA GLU A 95 8.66 15.79 -14.37
C GLU A 95 9.46 15.67 -15.67
N LEU A 96 9.43 14.51 -16.33
CA LEU A 96 10.08 14.32 -17.62
C LEU A 96 9.49 15.26 -18.67
N LYS A 97 8.16 15.41 -18.72
CA LYS A 97 7.47 16.35 -19.63
C LYS A 97 7.83 17.80 -19.33
N LYS A 98 7.82 18.21 -18.05
CA LYS A 98 8.20 19.58 -17.63
C LYS A 98 9.62 19.93 -18.08
N ARG A 99 10.54 18.97 -17.99
CA ARG A 99 11.96 19.14 -18.33
C ARG A 99 12.27 18.84 -19.80
N LYS A 100 11.28 18.44 -20.60
CA LYS A 100 11.42 17.98 -22.00
C LYS A 100 12.46 16.85 -22.16
N ILE A 101 12.55 15.98 -21.16
CA ILE A 101 13.48 14.84 -21.15
C ILE A 101 12.76 13.62 -21.72
N SER A 102 13.38 12.97 -22.70
CA SER A 102 12.86 11.74 -23.28
C SER A 102 13.19 10.52 -22.43
N GLU A 103 12.43 9.44 -22.55
CA GLU A 103 12.73 8.20 -21.83
C GLU A 103 14.09 7.59 -22.22
N ALA A 104 14.49 7.73 -23.48
CA ALA A 104 15.80 7.29 -23.95
C ALA A 104 16.94 8.02 -23.22
N THR A 105 16.71 9.29 -22.87
CA THR A 105 17.65 10.11 -22.10
C THR A 105 17.85 9.59 -20.67
N ILE A 106 16.90 8.84 -20.11
CA ILE A 106 17.05 8.23 -18.77
C ILE A 106 18.20 7.22 -18.78
N ILE A 107 18.29 6.42 -19.84
CA ILE A 107 19.31 5.36 -19.97
C ILE A 107 20.66 5.94 -20.36
N SER A 108 20.68 6.93 -21.25
CA SER A 108 21.93 7.54 -21.73
C SER A 108 22.54 8.56 -20.76
N SER A 109 21.74 9.13 -19.84
CA SER A 109 22.23 10.11 -18.87
C SER A 109 22.99 9.46 -17.72
N PRO A 110 23.97 10.17 -17.12
CA PRO A 110 24.66 9.74 -15.91
C PRO A 110 23.70 9.31 -14.79
N LYS A 111 24.13 8.35 -13.97
CA LYS A 111 23.37 7.85 -12.82
C LYS A 111 23.10 8.94 -11.77
N SER A 112 23.97 9.94 -11.70
CA SER A 112 23.92 11.10 -10.81
C SER A 112 23.49 12.39 -11.50
N ALA A 113 22.79 12.32 -12.64
CA ALA A 113 22.32 13.52 -13.30
C ALA A 113 21.40 14.32 -12.35
N ASP A 114 21.61 15.63 -12.23
CA ASP A 114 20.93 16.48 -11.25
C ASP A 114 19.40 16.35 -11.33
N TRP A 115 18.87 16.27 -12.55
CA TRP A 115 17.43 16.09 -12.78
C TRP A 115 16.89 14.75 -12.25
N LYS A 116 17.69 13.68 -12.22
CA LYS A 116 17.29 12.39 -11.61
C LYS A 116 17.23 12.51 -10.09
N ILE A 117 18.19 13.23 -9.50
CA ILE A 117 18.26 13.46 -8.05
C ILE A 117 17.06 14.30 -7.61
N GLU A 118 16.71 15.35 -8.35
CA GLU A 118 15.54 16.17 -8.05
C GLU A 118 14.22 15.39 -8.14
N ILE A 119 14.03 14.56 -9.17
CA ILE A 119 12.86 13.68 -9.28
C ILE A 119 12.81 12.70 -8.11
N ALA A 120 13.94 12.10 -7.74
CA ALA A 120 14.01 11.18 -6.61
C ALA A 120 13.70 11.88 -5.27
N LYS A 121 14.21 13.10 -5.04
CA LYS A 121 13.90 13.94 -3.87
C LYS A 121 12.41 14.28 -3.82
N ARG A 122 11.81 14.64 -4.96
CA ARG A 122 10.37 14.93 -5.06
C ARG A 122 9.51 13.70 -4.76
N LEU A 123 9.83 12.56 -5.38
CA LEU A 123 9.13 11.29 -5.12
C LEU A 123 9.16 10.91 -3.64
N ARG A 124 10.30 11.06 -2.98
CA ARG A 124 10.45 10.76 -1.55
C ARG A 124 9.73 11.74 -0.62
N LYS A 125 9.45 12.95 -1.08
CA LYS A 125 8.73 14.00 -0.33
C LYS A 125 7.22 13.91 -0.52
N GLU A 126 6.75 13.54 -1.71
CA GLU A 126 5.32 13.52 -2.06
C GLU A 126 4.69 12.12 -1.96
N THR A 127 5.50 11.07 -1.88
CA THR A 127 5.03 9.68 -1.90
C THR A 127 5.88 8.73 -1.04
N THR A 128 5.33 7.56 -0.73
CA THR A 128 6.03 6.45 -0.04
C THR A 128 6.87 5.59 -0.99
N ALA A 129 7.29 6.11 -2.15
CA ALA A 129 8.08 5.38 -3.14
C ALA A 129 9.32 4.73 -2.53
N LYS A 130 9.48 3.42 -2.80
CA LYS A 130 10.61 2.62 -2.31
C LYS A 130 11.85 2.90 -3.16
N ASN A 131 13.01 3.08 -2.53
CA ASN A 131 14.28 3.34 -3.23
C ASN A 131 14.63 2.32 -4.32
N PRO A 132 14.32 1.02 -4.18
CA PRO A 132 14.48 0.05 -5.29
C PRO A 132 13.66 0.38 -6.54
N TRP A 133 12.45 0.89 -6.37
CA TRP A 133 11.60 1.29 -7.51
C TRP A 133 12.20 2.51 -8.22
N ILE A 134 12.58 3.54 -7.45
CA ILE A 134 13.20 4.77 -7.98
C ILE A 134 14.50 4.44 -8.73
N ALA A 135 15.35 3.60 -8.13
CA ALA A 135 16.63 3.22 -8.71
C ALA A 135 16.47 2.48 -10.05
N LYS A 136 15.46 1.59 -10.13
CA LYS A 136 15.11 0.87 -11.37
C LYS A 136 14.53 1.83 -12.41
N ARG A 137 13.57 2.68 -12.03
CA ARG A 137 12.84 3.56 -12.96
C ARG A 137 13.70 4.66 -13.56
N LEU A 138 14.60 5.27 -12.78
CA LEU A 138 15.51 6.33 -13.20
C LEU A 138 16.90 5.83 -13.64
N ALA A 139 17.09 4.50 -13.70
CA ALA A 139 18.36 3.86 -14.02
C ALA A 139 19.54 4.40 -13.17
N MET A 140 19.33 4.58 -11.87
CA MET A 140 20.34 5.12 -10.94
C MET A 140 21.23 4.01 -10.32
N GLY A 141 20.97 2.74 -10.62
CA GLY A 141 21.77 1.62 -10.13
C GLY A 141 21.27 1.07 -8.80
N HIS A 142 22.15 0.97 -7.80
CA HIS A 142 21.80 0.33 -6.53
C HIS A 142 20.91 1.23 -5.65
N PRO A 143 19.91 0.69 -4.92
CA PRO A 143 19.02 1.50 -4.08
C PRO A 143 19.74 2.37 -3.03
N ASN A 144 20.85 1.87 -2.46
CA ASN A 144 21.68 2.64 -1.52
C ASN A 144 22.30 3.90 -2.18
N TYR A 145 22.57 3.85 -3.48
CA TYR A 145 23.08 5.01 -4.21
C TYR A 145 22.02 6.12 -4.29
N VAL A 146 20.75 5.75 -4.50
CA VAL A 146 19.63 6.70 -4.45
C VAL A 146 19.47 7.29 -3.05
N SER A 147 19.55 6.47 -1.99
CA SER A 147 19.50 6.95 -0.61
C SER A 147 20.57 8.02 -0.33
N ASN A 148 21.82 7.77 -0.75
CA ASN A 148 22.92 8.70 -0.52
C ASN A 148 22.75 10.02 -1.29
N LEU A 149 22.23 9.98 -2.52
CA LEU A 149 22.01 11.19 -3.32
C LEU A 149 20.78 12.00 -2.89
N VAL A 150 19.77 11.34 -2.35
CA VAL A 150 18.54 11.99 -1.87
C VAL A 150 18.74 12.60 -0.48
N ASN A 151 19.53 11.96 0.38
CA ASN A 151 19.83 12.45 1.74
C ASN A 151 21.07 13.34 1.81
N GLY A 152 21.84 13.43 0.73
CA GLY A 152 22.99 14.33 0.58
C GLY A 152 22.61 15.74 0.14
#